data_AF-A0A349UK35-F1
#
_entry.id   AF-A0A349UK35-F1
#
_cell.length_a   1.000
_cell.length_b   1.000
_cell.length_c   1.000
_cell.angle_alpha   90.00
_cell.angle_beta   90.00
_cell.angle_gamma   90.00
#
_symmetry.space_group_name_H-M   'P 1'
#
loop_
_entity.id
_entity.type
_entity.pdbx_description
1 polymer ?
#
loop_
_entity_poly.entity_id
_entity_poly.type
_entity_poly.pdbx_seq_one_letter_code
_entity_poly.pdbx_strand_id
1 'polypeptide(L)'
;SLSGTKFHVDAPHGHEHEHSHPPHRRLGDILSLIDRADLPDRTRDRARKVFTRLAQAEAKVHAVPIEQVHFHEVGAIDSIADIVGACVCLELLGIDRLC
;
A
#
# COMPACT_ATOMS: atom_id res chain seq x y z
N SER A 1 -11.33 -22.16 -18.27
CA SER A 1 -11.85 -22.11 -16.89
C SER A 1 -11.17 -20.96 -16.18
N LEU A 2 -11.91 -20.02 -15.59
CA LEU A 2 -11.33 -19.00 -14.72
C LEU A 2 -11.39 -19.55 -13.28
N SER A 3 -10.24 -19.79 -12.66
CA SER A 3 -10.15 -20.09 -11.23
C SER A 3 -9.81 -18.79 -10.50
N GLY A 4 -10.53 -18.47 -9.42
CA GLY A 4 -10.30 -17.28 -8.61
C GLY A 4 -9.80 -17.67 -7.22
N THR A 5 -8.77 -16.99 -6.72
CA THR A 5 -8.26 -17.18 -5.35
C THR A 5 -8.85 -16.09 -4.45
N LYS A 6 -9.51 -16.49 -3.36
CA LYS A 6 -10.11 -15.57 -2.38
C LYS A 6 -9.09 -15.19 -1.31
N PHE A 7 -8.93 -13.90 -1.07
CA PHE A 7 -8.12 -13.37 0.04
C PHE A 7 -9.01 -12.62 1.02
N HIS A 8 -8.66 -12.73 2.30
CA HIS A 8 -9.24 -11.92 3.35
C HIS A 8 -8.22 -10.86 3.73
N VAL A 9 -8.60 -9.59 3.63
CA VAL A 9 -7.80 -8.48 4.11
C VAL A 9 -8.56 -7.90 5.29
N ASP A 10 -8.08 -8.19 6.50
CA ASP A 10 -8.62 -7.61 7.73
C ASP A 10 -8.10 -6.18 7.87
N ALA A 11 -8.78 -5.24 7.24
CA ALA A 11 -8.62 -3.83 7.54
C ALA A 11 -9.45 -3.52 8.82
N PRO A 12 -8.90 -2.83 9.82
CA PRO A 12 -9.70 -2.38 10.96
C PRO A 12 -10.81 -1.44 10.47
N HIS A 13 -12.06 -1.92 10.51
CA HIS A 13 -13.24 -1.15 10.11
C HIS A 13 -13.67 -0.23 11.26
N GLY A 14 -13.20 1.02 11.23
CA GLY A 14 -13.82 2.12 11.95
C GLY A 14 -14.70 2.92 10.98
N HIS A 15 -15.96 2.52 10.82
CA HIS A 15 -16.94 3.32 10.09
C HIS A 15 -17.51 4.41 11.01
N GLU A 16 -16.99 5.62 10.89
CA GLU A 16 -17.80 6.83 11.06
C GLU A 16 -17.53 7.70 9.83
N HIS A 17 -18.57 7.87 9.00
CA HIS A 17 -18.57 8.83 7.90
C HIS A 17 -18.65 10.25 8.48
N GLU A 18 -17.56 10.72 9.05
CA GLU A 18 -17.29 12.15 9.18
C GLU A 18 -16.35 12.52 8.04
N HIS A 19 -16.63 13.61 7.32
CA HIS A 19 -15.77 14.16 6.27
C HIS A 19 -14.46 14.74 6.87
N SER A 20 -13.79 13.98 7.71
CA SER A 20 -12.44 14.24 8.19
C SER A 20 -11.50 13.66 7.15
N HIS A 21 -10.78 14.55 6.45
CA HIS A 21 -9.80 14.19 5.42
C HIS A 21 -9.00 12.93 5.81
N PRO A 22 -8.77 11.98 4.87
CA PRO A 22 -8.04 10.75 5.19
C PRO A 22 -6.73 11.14 5.87
N PRO A 23 -6.38 10.50 7.00
CA PRO A 23 -5.20 10.90 7.76
C PRO A 23 -3.98 10.85 6.84
N HIS A 24 -3.30 12.00 6.69
CA HIS A 24 -2.10 12.12 5.89
C HIS A 24 -0.99 11.25 6.47
N ARG A 25 -0.89 10.01 5.98
CA ARG A 25 0.18 9.09 6.38
C ARG A 25 1.46 9.46 5.66
N ARG A 26 2.57 9.45 6.40
CA ARG A 26 3.90 9.57 5.81
C ARG A 26 4.35 8.20 5.33
N LEU A 27 5.35 8.18 4.44
CA LEU A 27 5.96 6.94 3.98
C LEU A 27 6.39 6.03 5.14
N GLY A 28 7.01 6.59 6.19
CA GLY A 28 7.46 5.83 7.36
C GLY A 28 6.34 5.08 8.07
N ASP A 29 5.15 5.68 8.17
CA ASP A 29 3.98 5.07 8.81
C ASP A 29 3.48 3.87 8.00
N ILE A 30 3.42 4.03 6.66
CA ILE A 30 2.98 2.98 5.74
C ILE A 30 3.98 1.81 5.74
N LEU A 31 5.28 2.11 5.67
CA LEU A 31 6.32 1.08 5.75
C LEU A 31 6.25 0.32 7.06
N SER A 32 6.02 1.01 8.18
CA SER A 32 5.86 0.39 9.49
C SER A 32 4.62 -0.52 9.56
N LEU A 33 3.52 -0.12 8.92
CA LEU A 33 2.31 -0.93 8.83
C LEU A 33 2.56 -2.20 8.00
N ILE A 34 3.22 -2.07 6.86
CA ILE A 34 3.60 -3.21 6.01
C ILE A 34 4.54 -4.16 6.76
N ASP A 35 5.51 -3.63 7.52
CA ASP A 35 6.49 -4.45 8.26
C ASP A 35 5.86 -5.23 9.41
N ARG A 36 4.78 -4.72 10.01
CA ARG A 36 4.06 -5.39 11.09
C ARG A 36 3.02 -6.41 10.60
N ALA A 37 2.64 -6.34 9.32
CA ALA A 37 1.67 -7.26 8.74
C ALA A 37 2.26 -8.67 8.55
N ASP A 38 1.45 -9.70 8.75
CA ASP A 38 1.80 -11.08 8.44
C ASP A 38 1.69 -11.32 6.93
N LEU A 39 2.78 -11.06 6.22
CA LEU A 39 2.88 -11.12 4.77
C LEU A 39 4.08 -11.98 4.37
N PRO A 40 3.99 -12.75 3.27
CA PRO A 40 5.15 -13.36 2.64
C PRO A 40 6.23 -12.31 2.34
N ASP A 41 7.51 -12.65 2.52
CA ASP A 41 8.62 -11.70 2.36
C ASP A 41 8.62 -11.00 1.00
N ARG A 42 8.34 -11.76 -0.06
CA ARG A 42 8.26 -11.23 -1.42
C ARG A 42 7.12 -10.21 -1.58
N THR A 43 5.97 -10.45 -0.97
CA THR A 43 4.85 -9.51 -0.94
C THR A 43 5.22 -8.23 -0.20
N ARG A 44 5.83 -8.37 0.99
CA ARG A 44 6.29 -7.25 1.81
C ARG A 44 7.26 -6.37 1.04
N ASP A 45 8.28 -6.98 0.42
CA ASP A 45 9.29 -6.29 -0.37
C ASP A 45 8.69 -5.56 -1.58
N ARG A 46 7.73 -6.18 -2.27
CA ARG A 46 7.03 -5.56 -3.40
C ARG A 46 6.22 -4.35 -2.94
N ALA A 47 5.43 -4.48 -1.88
CA ALA A 47 4.63 -3.38 -1.34
C ALA A 47 5.53 -2.20 -0.91
N ARG A 48 6.62 -2.46 -0.19
CA ARG A 48 7.62 -1.43 0.19
C ARG A 48 8.18 -0.70 -1.02
N LYS A 49 8.54 -1.43 -2.08
CA LYS A 49 9.06 -0.86 -3.34
C LYS A 49 8.02 0.02 -4.04
N VAL A 50 6.76 -0.39 -4.08
CA VAL A 50 5.67 0.41 -4.65
C VAL A 50 5.52 1.73 -3.90
N PHE A 51 5.36 1.69 -2.58
CA PHE A 51 5.21 2.92 -1.79
C PHE A 51 6.43 3.83 -1.81
N THR A 52 7.64 3.27 -1.83
CA THR A 52 8.86 4.07 -1.97
C THR A 52 8.89 4.80 -3.31
N ARG A 53 8.49 4.14 -4.40
CA ARG A 53 8.42 4.78 -5.73
C ARG A 53 7.34 5.85 -5.79
N LEU A 54 6.17 5.61 -5.18
CA LEU A 54 5.11 6.61 -5.06
C LEU A 54 5.63 7.83 -4.29
N ALA A 55 6.30 7.64 -3.16
CA ALA A 55 6.88 8.74 -2.39
C ALA A 55 7.93 9.52 -3.20
N GLN A 56 8.78 8.86 -3.97
CA GLN A 56 9.73 9.53 -4.86
C GLN A 56 9.04 10.40 -5.92
N ALA A 57 7.93 9.91 -6.48
CA ALA A 57 7.14 10.66 -7.45
C ALA A 57 6.48 11.88 -6.81
N GLU A 58 5.85 11.72 -5.64
CA GLU A 58 5.21 12.79 -4.88
C GLU A 58 6.22 13.85 -4.43
N ALA A 59 7.38 13.42 -3.90
CA ALA A 59 8.48 14.31 -3.52
C ALA A 59 8.91 15.20 -4.70
N LYS A 60 8.99 14.63 -5.90
CA LYS A 60 9.36 15.35 -7.11
C LYS A 60 8.28 16.34 -7.54
N VAL A 61 7.00 15.96 -7.49
CA VAL A 61 5.87 16.83 -7.87
C VAL A 61 5.72 18.00 -6.90
N HIS A 62 5.91 17.74 -5.60
CA HIS A 62 5.71 18.71 -4.53
C HIS A 62 6.99 19.45 -4.12
N ALA A 63 8.15 19.12 -4.71
CA ALA A 63 9.45 19.69 -4.39
C ALA A 63 9.81 19.65 -2.90
N VAL A 64 9.51 18.53 -2.24
CA VAL A 64 9.84 18.27 -0.83
C VAL A 64 10.76 17.06 -0.70
N PRO A 65 11.56 16.95 0.38
CA PRO A 65 12.27 15.71 0.69
C PRO A 65 11.29 14.52 0.81
N ILE A 66 11.75 13.32 0.43
CA ILE A 66 10.91 12.11 0.45
C ILE A 66 10.38 11.79 1.85
N GLU A 67 11.12 12.15 2.89
CA GLU A 67 10.76 11.97 4.30
C GLU A 67 9.62 12.91 4.73
N GLN A 68 9.39 13.99 3.98
CA GLN A 68 8.33 14.96 4.21
C GLN A 68 7.11 14.72 3.30
N VAL A 69 7.11 13.67 2.50
CA VAL A 69 5.96 13.32 1.67
C VAL A 69 4.77 12.94 2.54
N HIS A 70 3.66 13.61 2.27
CA HIS A 70 2.36 13.31 2.83
C HIS A 70 1.49 12.73 1.72
N PHE A 71 1.05 11.49 1.89
CA PHE A 71 0.14 10.88 0.93
C PHE A 71 -1.28 11.35 1.20
N HIS A 72 -1.87 12.05 0.24
CA HIS A 72 -3.23 12.57 0.33
C HIS A 72 -4.23 11.56 -0.24
N GLU A 73 -3.91 10.96 -1.40
CA GLU A 73 -4.77 10.01 -2.09
C GLU A 73 -4.39 8.57 -1.75
N VAL A 74 -3.12 8.20 -1.94
CA VAL A 74 -2.63 6.83 -1.70
C VAL A 74 -2.32 6.51 -0.22
N GLY A 75 -2.53 7.47 0.68
CA GLY A 75 -2.29 7.33 2.13
C GLY A 75 -3.49 6.77 2.90
N ALA A 76 -4.64 6.66 2.24
CA ALA A 76 -5.85 6.06 2.79
C ALA A 76 -5.68 4.55 2.99
N ILE A 77 -6.39 3.98 3.96
CA ILE A 77 -6.31 2.54 4.25
C ILE A 77 -6.75 1.71 3.05
N ASP A 78 -7.79 2.13 2.33
CA ASP A 78 -8.30 1.40 1.16
C ASP A 78 -7.23 1.31 0.07
N SER A 79 -6.55 2.42 -0.24
CA SER A 79 -5.45 2.42 -1.21
C SER A 79 -4.26 1.56 -0.78
N ILE A 80 -3.96 1.52 0.52
CA ILE A 80 -2.94 0.62 1.07
C ILE A 80 -3.37 -0.84 0.89
N ALA A 81 -4.62 -1.17 1.20
CA ALA A 81 -5.18 -2.50 1.03
C ALA A 81 -5.16 -2.93 -0.45
N ASP A 82 -5.50 -2.05 -1.39
CA ASP A 82 -5.47 -2.32 -2.83
C ASP A 82 -4.06 -2.68 -3.31
N ILE A 83 -3.06 -1.87 -2.95
CA ILE A 83 -1.67 -2.07 -3.37
C ILE A 83 -1.10 -3.34 -2.76
N VAL A 84 -1.30 -3.55 -1.45
CA VAL A 84 -0.81 -4.75 -0.76
C VAL A 84 -1.54 -5.99 -1.28
N GLY A 85 -2.84 -5.92 -1.48
CA GLY A 85 -3.66 -6.99 -2.04
C GLY A 85 -3.21 -7.38 -3.45
N ALA A 86 -2.89 -6.41 -4.31
CA ALA A 86 -2.31 -6.68 -5.61
C ALA A 86 -0.96 -7.40 -5.50
N CYS A 87 -0.10 -7.01 -4.55
CA CYS A 87 1.18 -7.69 -4.31
C CYS A 87 0.98 -9.13 -3.85
N VAL A 88 0.01 -9.38 -2.97
CA VAL A 88 -0.38 -10.73 -2.51
C VAL A 88 -0.85 -11.57 -3.69
N CYS A 89 -1.73 -11.03 -4.54
CA CYS A 89 -2.21 -11.72 -5.74
C CYS A 89 -1.07 -12.11 -6.67
N LEU A 90 -0.11 -11.21 -6.92
CA LEU A 90 1.04 -11.51 -7.77
C LEU A 90 1.92 -12.62 -7.20
N GLU A 91 2.09 -12.66 -5.87
CA GLU A 91 2.85 -13.73 -5.22
C GLU A 91 2.13 -15.08 -5.36
N LEU A 92 0.82 -15.11 -5.12
CA LEU A 92 0.05 -16.35 -5.10
C LEU A 92 -0.24 -16.90 -6.49
N LEU A 93 -0.23 -16.04 -7.51
CA LEU A 93 -0.25 -16.46 -8.91
C LEU A 93 1.14 -16.86 -9.44
N GLY A 94 2.20 -16.73 -8.64
CA GLY A 94 3.57 -17.02 -9.06
C GLY A 94 4.08 -16.07 -10.16
N ILE A 95 3.56 -14.85 -10.23
CA ILE A 95 3.91 -13.88 -11.27
C ILE A 95 5.16 -13.13 -10.84
N ASP A 96 6.26 -13.34 -11.56
CA ASP A 96 7.54 -12.68 -11.32
C ASP A 96 7.69 -11.35 -12.06
N ARG A 97 7.09 -11.23 -13.25
CA ARG A 97 7.21 -10.07 -14.13
C ARG A 97 5.87 -9.77 -14.81
N LEU A 98 5.51 -8.49 -14.82
CA LEU A 98 4.45 -7.94 -15.66
C LEU A 98 5.12 -7.35 -16.92
N CYS A 99 4.58 -7.69 -18.09
CA CYS A 99 5.07 -7.24 -19.39
C CYS A 99 4.50 -5.87 -19.79
#